data_AF-A0A9D6YUH8-F1
#
_entry.id   AF-A0A9D6YUH8-F1
#
_cell.length_a   1.000
_cell.length_b   1.000
_cell.length_c   1.000
_cell.angle_alpha   90.00
_cell.angle_beta   90.00
_cell.angle_gamma   90.00
#
_symmetry.space_group_name_H-M   'P 1'
#
loop_
_entity.id
_entity.type
_entity.pdbx_description
1 polymer ?
#
loop_
_entity_poly.entity_id
_entity_poly.type
_entity_poly.pdbx_seq_one_letter_code
_entity_poly.pdbx_strand_id
1 'polypeptide(L)'
;MEKLETHYLCDVHSMLRLPIPNYRIMAGCNFATVQVLMATVGGVSTTLYCHSGGKGKRFKDLLIGYYPWSLEPTNTVTPEQAADVICSVFRNPLTHDLGLDIEKKAKTLSVEIKRRVTKNKTRGLPEKEIEALENTAVRPNMSPTVTVRTDTTVLFVEALYWGVRRMFEDLLADKTRMQSADSFLASLLGSAHHCSV
;
A
#
# COMPACT_ATOMS: atom_id res chain seq x y z
N MET A 1 13.43 12.14 -5.47
CA MET A 1 12.78 11.24 -4.48
C MET A 1 11.64 11.94 -3.76
N GLU A 2 11.84 13.19 -3.33
CA GLU A 2 10.80 14.13 -2.84
C GLU A 2 9.46 13.99 -3.60
N LYS A 3 9.49 13.97 -4.94
CA LYS A 3 8.30 13.84 -5.80
C LYS A 3 7.42 12.58 -5.60
N LEU A 4 7.97 11.45 -5.14
CA LEU A 4 7.17 10.22 -4.98
C LEU A 4 6.28 10.31 -3.73
N GLU A 5 6.82 10.82 -2.63
CA GLU A 5 6.05 11.15 -1.44
C GLU A 5 5.06 12.29 -1.73
N THR A 6 5.45 13.30 -2.51
CA THR A 6 4.62 14.48 -2.76
C THR A 6 3.38 14.21 -3.60
N HIS A 7 3.35 13.18 -4.47
CA HIS A 7 2.19 12.98 -5.36
C HIS A 7 1.27 11.85 -4.87
N TYR A 8 1.76 10.61 -4.81
CA TYR A 8 0.88 9.46 -4.53
C TYR A 8 0.37 9.44 -3.08
N LEU A 9 1.23 9.79 -2.10
CA LEU A 9 0.80 9.80 -0.70
C LEU A 9 -0.06 11.02 -0.37
N CYS A 10 0.14 12.16 -1.06
CA CYS A 10 -0.74 13.32 -0.94
C CYS A 10 -2.17 13.06 -1.46
N ASP A 11 -2.31 12.28 -2.54
CA ASP A 11 -3.63 11.84 -3.00
C ASP A 11 -4.31 10.96 -1.95
N VAL A 12 -3.56 10.01 -1.35
CA VAL A 12 -4.06 9.16 -0.27
C VAL A 12 -4.44 9.99 0.96
N HIS A 13 -3.60 10.92 1.39
CA HIS A 13 -3.89 11.88 2.45
C HIS A 13 -5.24 12.57 2.20
N SER A 14 -5.45 13.10 0.99
CA SER A 14 -6.69 13.77 0.61
C SER A 14 -7.89 12.83 0.66
N MET A 15 -7.75 11.59 0.19
CA MET A 15 -8.81 10.57 0.23
C MET A 15 -9.14 10.14 1.67
N LEU A 16 -8.19 10.14 2.60
CA LEU A 16 -8.43 9.82 4.01
C LEU A 16 -9.36 10.84 4.69
N ARG A 17 -9.44 12.06 4.19
CA ARG A 17 -10.38 13.09 4.70
C ARG A 17 -11.83 12.82 4.30
N LEU A 18 -12.07 11.94 3.32
CA LEU A 18 -13.39 11.58 2.84
C LEU A 18 -14.03 10.47 3.70
N PRO A 19 -15.37 10.44 3.86
CA PRO A 19 -16.35 11.36 3.29
C PRO A 19 -16.44 12.72 4.00
N ILE A 20 -16.97 13.73 3.29
CA ILE A 20 -17.25 15.07 3.82
C ILE A 20 -18.72 15.46 3.55
N PRO A 21 -19.65 15.09 4.46
CA PRO A 21 -21.10 15.26 4.26
C PRO A 21 -21.54 16.71 4.03
N ASN A 22 -20.86 17.69 4.65
CA ASN A 22 -21.18 19.11 4.51
C ASN A 22 -21.03 19.60 3.06
N TYR A 23 -20.20 18.93 2.26
CA TYR A 23 -20.05 19.18 0.82
C TYR A 23 -20.71 18.11 -0.04
N ARG A 24 -21.57 17.27 0.54
CA ARG A 24 -22.27 16.14 -0.12
C ARG A 24 -21.31 15.11 -0.75
N ILE A 25 -20.07 15.02 -0.26
CA ILE A 25 -19.12 13.99 -0.69
C ILE A 25 -19.29 12.79 0.24
N MET A 26 -20.06 11.79 -0.20
CA MET A 26 -20.45 10.63 0.63
C MET A 26 -19.53 9.42 0.45
N ALA A 27 -18.75 9.36 -0.63
CA ALA A 27 -17.80 8.28 -0.86
C ALA A 27 -16.58 8.43 0.06
N GLY A 28 -16.19 7.34 0.74
CA GLY A 28 -14.97 7.30 1.55
C GLY A 28 -13.70 6.93 0.78
N CYS A 29 -13.84 6.63 -0.52
CA CYS A 29 -12.74 6.30 -1.43
C CYS A 29 -11.83 5.15 -0.98
N ASN A 30 -12.34 4.18 -0.22
CA ASN A 30 -11.56 3.07 0.34
C ASN A 30 -10.81 2.29 -0.74
N PHE A 31 -11.52 1.88 -1.79
CA PHE A 31 -10.97 1.12 -2.93
C PHE A 31 -9.92 1.93 -3.69
N ALA A 32 -10.23 3.18 -4.02
CA ALA A 32 -9.29 4.08 -4.68
C ALA A 32 -8.02 4.31 -3.85
N THR A 33 -8.18 4.47 -2.52
CA THR A 33 -7.05 4.63 -1.60
C THR A 33 -6.14 3.42 -1.62
N VAL A 34 -6.71 2.21 -1.48
CA VAL A 34 -5.94 0.97 -1.56
C VAL A 34 -5.29 0.79 -2.92
N GLN A 35 -6.01 1.08 -4.01
CA GLN A 35 -5.47 0.95 -5.37
C GLN A 35 -4.28 1.86 -5.59
N VAL A 36 -4.35 3.12 -5.14
CA VAL A 36 -3.21 4.05 -5.21
C VAL A 36 -2.04 3.51 -4.41
N LEU A 37 -2.25 3.06 -3.17
CA LEU A 37 -1.18 2.47 -2.35
C LEU A 37 -0.54 1.24 -3.01
N MET A 38 -1.35 0.31 -3.53
CA MET A 38 -0.84 -0.89 -4.22
C MET A 38 -0.10 -0.55 -5.51
N ALA A 39 -0.55 0.47 -6.25
CA ALA A 39 0.15 0.97 -7.42
C ALA A 39 1.50 1.57 -7.04
N THR A 40 1.58 2.34 -5.95
CA THR A 40 2.84 2.92 -5.45
C THR A 40 3.82 1.84 -5.01
N VAL A 41 3.38 0.86 -4.20
CA VAL A 41 4.21 -0.30 -3.83
C VAL A 41 4.65 -1.08 -5.06
N GLY A 42 3.76 -1.26 -6.04
CA GLY A 42 4.07 -1.85 -7.35
C GLY A 42 5.18 -1.12 -8.07
N GLY A 43 5.06 0.20 -8.23
CA GLY A 43 6.08 1.04 -8.86
C GLY A 43 7.41 0.90 -8.15
N VAL A 44 7.45 1.20 -6.86
CA VAL A 44 8.65 1.14 -6.01
C VAL A 44 9.32 -0.23 -6.06
N SER A 45 8.55 -1.32 -5.99
CA SER A 45 9.09 -2.68 -6.05
C SER A 45 9.86 -2.97 -7.34
N THR A 46 9.48 -2.31 -8.44
CA THR A 46 10.07 -2.52 -9.77
C THR A 46 11.16 -1.52 -10.12
N THR A 47 11.12 -0.32 -9.55
CA THR A 47 12.07 0.76 -9.86
C THR A 47 13.18 0.87 -8.82
N LEU A 48 12.86 0.74 -7.53
CA LEU A 48 13.79 1.04 -6.42
C LEU A 48 14.26 -0.20 -5.66
N TYR A 49 13.42 -1.22 -5.52
CA TYR A 49 13.73 -2.36 -4.66
C TYR A 49 14.60 -3.44 -5.33
N CYS A 50 14.09 -4.02 -6.41
CA CYS A 50 14.75 -5.14 -7.09
C CYS A 50 14.41 -5.15 -8.59
N HIS A 51 15.39 -5.53 -9.42
CA HIS A 51 15.25 -5.52 -10.87
C HIS A 51 15.21 -6.94 -11.46
N SER A 52 15.45 -7.97 -10.65
CA SER A 52 15.35 -9.38 -11.05
C SER A 52 14.00 -9.99 -10.65
N GLY A 53 13.56 -11.00 -11.41
CA GLY A 53 12.33 -11.75 -11.14
C GLY A 53 11.02 -11.05 -11.58
N GLY A 54 9.92 -11.79 -11.43
CA GLY A 54 8.58 -11.33 -11.82
C GLY A 54 8.06 -10.16 -10.98
N LYS A 55 7.24 -9.28 -11.57
CA LYS A 55 6.67 -8.10 -10.90
C LYS A 55 5.93 -8.46 -9.60
N GLY A 56 5.15 -9.55 -9.61
CA GLY A 56 4.45 -10.04 -8.41
C GLY A 56 5.40 -10.52 -7.31
N LYS A 57 6.50 -11.18 -7.67
CA LYS A 57 7.51 -11.60 -6.69
C LYS A 57 8.16 -10.38 -6.03
N ARG A 58 8.61 -9.42 -6.83
CA ARG A 58 9.22 -8.18 -6.34
C ARG A 58 8.31 -7.38 -5.42
N PHE A 59 7.02 -7.28 -5.77
CA PHE A 59 6.00 -6.66 -4.94
C PHE A 59 5.91 -7.33 -3.55
N LYS A 60 5.81 -8.65 -3.53
CA LYS A 60 5.71 -9.42 -2.27
C LYS A 60 6.99 -9.34 -1.45
N ASP A 61 8.14 -9.53 -2.09
CA ASP A 61 9.45 -9.46 -1.44
C ASP A 61 9.70 -8.09 -0.81
N LEU A 62 9.27 -6.98 -1.47
CA LEU A 62 9.35 -5.63 -0.90
C LEU A 62 8.50 -5.53 0.38
N LEU A 63 7.25 -6.00 0.33
CA LEU A 63 6.39 -6.00 1.50
C LEU A 63 7.00 -6.84 2.63
N ILE A 64 7.46 -8.06 2.36
CA ILE A 64 8.05 -8.94 3.37
C ILE A 64 9.29 -8.30 4.01
N GLY A 65 10.15 -7.67 3.20
CA GLY A 65 11.44 -7.15 3.66
C GLY A 65 11.38 -5.79 4.38
N TYR A 66 10.46 -4.90 3.98
CA TYR A 66 10.47 -3.51 4.46
C TYR A 66 9.17 -3.07 5.12
N TYR A 67 8.05 -3.77 4.95
CA TYR A 67 6.83 -3.38 5.66
C TYR A 67 7.03 -3.69 7.15
N PRO A 68 6.60 -2.81 8.08
CA PRO A 68 6.91 -2.92 9.51
C PRO A 68 6.07 -3.99 10.23
N TRP A 69 6.13 -5.24 9.76
CA TRP A 69 5.35 -6.37 10.29
C TRP A 69 5.62 -6.65 11.78
N SER A 70 6.83 -6.37 12.25
CA SER A 70 7.20 -6.51 13.66
C SER A 70 6.42 -5.56 14.59
N LEU A 71 5.82 -4.50 14.04
CA LEU A 71 5.00 -3.55 14.78
C LEU A 71 3.51 -3.88 14.71
N GLU A 72 3.08 -4.86 13.91
CA GLU A 72 1.68 -5.31 13.88
C GLU A 72 1.23 -5.90 15.23
N PRO A 73 -0.08 -5.87 15.55
CA PRO A 73 -0.60 -6.55 16.73
C PRO A 73 -0.20 -8.03 16.77
N THR A 74 -0.07 -8.60 17.97
CA THR A 74 0.23 -10.03 18.13
C THR A 74 -0.88 -10.93 17.56
N ASN A 75 -0.52 -12.14 17.13
CA ASN A 75 -1.43 -13.15 16.53
C ASN A 75 -2.05 -12.73 15.18
N THR A 76 -1.34 -11.92 14.40
CA THR A 76 -1.69 -11.63 13.01
C THR A 76 -1.11 -12.67 12.06
N VAL A 77 -1.50 -12.58 10.78
CA VAL A 77 -0.86 -13.34 9.71
C VAL A 77 0.64 -13.07 9.65
N THR A 78 1.42 -14.06 9.20
CA THR A 78 2.86 -13.90 8.94
C THR A 78 3.11 -12.88 7.82
N PRO A 79 4.30 -12.27 7.75
CA PRO A 79 4.68 -11.38 6.64
C PRO A 79 4.44 -11.99 5.26
N GLU A 80 4.80 -13.26 5.08
CA GLU A 80 4.64 -14.00 3.83
C GLU A 80 3.17 -14.17 3.46
N GLN A 81 2.35 -14.62 4.42
CA GLN A 81 0.91 -14.75 4.23
C GLN A 81 0.26 -13.39 3.95
N ALA A 82 0.66 -12.33 4.66
CA ALA A 82 0.14 -10.99 4.46
C ALA A 82 0.47 -10.47 3.06
N ALA A 83 1.72 -10.62 2.61
CA ALA A 83 2.14 -10.21 1.27
C ALA A 83 1.43 -11.01 0.17
N ASP A 84 1.24 -12.32 0.37
CA ASP A 84 0.46 -13.15 -0.55
C ASP A 84 -0.99 -12.71 -0.63
N VAL A 85 -1.65 -12.45 0.51
CA VAL A 85 -3.03 -11.97 0.56
C VAL A 85 -3.15 -10.59 -0.08
N ILE A 86 -2.28 -9.65 0.27
CA ILE A 86 -2.27 -8.30 -0.31
C ILE A 86 -2.12 -8.37 -1.84
N CYS A 87 -1.20 -9.22 -2.34
CA CYS A 87 -0.98 -9.33 -3.76
C CYS A 87 -2.14 -10.03 -4.49
N SER A 88 -2.59 -11.18 -3.99
CA SER A 88 -3.51 -12.08 -4.70
C SER A 88 -4.98 -11.72 -4.49
N VAL A 89 -5.36 -11.25 -3.31
CA VAL A 89 -6.77 -10.97 -2.93
C VAL A 89 -7.13 -9.50 -3.15
N PHE A 90 -6.18 -8.57 -2.97
CA PHE A 90 -6.47 -7.14 -3.11
C PHE A 90 -5.87 -6.56 -4.39
N ARG A 91 -4.55 -6.54 -4.54
CA ARG A 91 -3.89 -5.88 -5.67
C ARG A 91 -4.35 -6.42 -7.02
N ASN A 92 -4.27 -7.73 -7.22
CA ASN A 92 -4.57 -8.33 -8.52
C ASN A 92 -6.04 -8.10 -8.93
N PRO A 93 -7.06 -8.40 -8.09
CA PRO A 93 -8.44 -8.11 -8.44
C PRO A 93 -8.70 -6.63 -8.70
N LEU A 94 -8.17 -5.72 -7.88
CA LEU A 94 -8.33 -4.27 -8.08
C LEU A 94 -7.66 -3.76 -9.36
N THR A 95 -6.65 -4.46 -9.86
CA THR A 95 -5.91 -4.05 -11.07
C THR A 95 -6.48 -4.67 -12.34
N HIS A 96 -6.90 -5.94 -12.29
CA HIS A 96 -7.19 -6.73 -13.48
C HIS A 96 -8.67 -7.04 -13.67
N ASP A 97 -9.42 -7.13 -12.58
CA ASP A 97 -10.78 -7.65 -12.60
C ASP A 97 -11.82 -6.63 -12.13
N LEU A 98 -11.45 -5.34 -12.09
CA LEU A 98 -12.28 -4.25 -11.52
C LEU A 98 -12.73 -4.53 -10.07
N GLY A 99 -11.94 -5.31 -9.33
CA GLY A 99 -12.27 -5.77 -7.98
C GLY A 99 -13.23 -6.96 -7.93
N LEU A 100 -13.58 -7.56 -9.07
CA LEU A 100 -14.39 -8.78 -9.13
C LEU A 100 -13.47 -10.00 -8.96
N ASP A 101 -13.85 -10.96 -8.12
CA ASP A 101 -13.11 -12.23 -8.02
C ASP A 101 -13.53 -13.20 -9.14
N ILE A 102 -13.18 -12.85 -10.38
CA ILE A 102 -13.63 -13.57 -11.59
C ILE A 102 -13.09 -15.00 -11.62
N GLU A 103 -11.89 -15.21 -11.07
CA GLU A 103 -11.25 -16.53 -11.03
C GLU A 103 -11.68 -17.38 -9.82
N LYS A 104 -12.62 -16.91 -8.97
CA LYS A 104 -12.99 -17.55 -7.70
C LYS A 104 -11.77 -17.87 -6.85
N LYS A 105 -10.74 -17.01 -6.86
CA LYS A 105 -9.54 -17.21 -6.03
C LYS A 105 -9.89 -17.10 -4.56
N ALA A 106 -10.83 -16.23 -4.22
CA ALA A 106 -11.50 -16.17 -2.94
C ALA A 106 -12.71 -17.13 -2.95
N LYS A 107 -12.47 -18.45 -3.11
CA LYS A 107 -13.52 -19.47 -2.94
C LYS A 107 -14.20 -19.20 -1.59
N THR A 108 -15.46 -18.74 -1.60
CA THR A 108 -16.32 -18.47 -0.43
C THR A 108 -15.89 -17.36 0.55
N LEU A 109 -14.85 -16.58 0.28
CA LEU A 109 -14.35 -15.54 1.20
C LEU A 109 -14.88 -14.15 0.81
N SER A 110 -15.59 -13.50 1.74
CA SER A 110 -15.92 -12.08 1.61
C SER A 110 -14.63 -11.24 1.72
N VAL A 111 -14.43 -10.28 0.81
CA VAL A 111 -13.28 -9.37 0.84
C VAL A 111 -13.75 -7.99 1.24
N GLU A 112 -13.16 -7.43 2.30
CA GLU A 112 -13.57 -6.14 2.84
C GLU A 112 -12.39 -5.17 2.93
N ILE A 113 -12.59 -3.95 2.43
CA ILE A 113 -11.66 -2.83 2.64
C ILE A 113 -12.27 -1.89 3.67
N LYS A 114 -11.76 -1.97 4.91
CA LYS A 114 -12.26 -1.21 6.05
C LYS A 114 -11.41 0.01 6.33
N ARG A 115 -12.07 1.01 6.89
CA ARG A 115 -11.46 2.26 7.34
C ARG A 115 -11.74 2.53 8.80
N ARG A 116 -10.85 3.28 9.44
CA ARG A 116 -11.13 3.93 10.71
C ARG A 116 -12.19 5.00 10.46
N VAL A 117 -13.33 4.80 11.10
CA VAL A 117 -14.44 5.74 11.07
C VAL A 117 -14.39 6.63 12.30
N THR A 118 -14.70 7.91 12.13
CA THR A 118 -14.91 8.84 13.26
C THR A 118 -16.06 8.33 14.16
N LYS A 119 -16.18 8.84 15.39
CA LYS A 119 -17.19 8.38 16.38
C LYS A 119 -18.62 8.26 15.83
N ASN A 120 -18.99 9.09 14.84
CA ASN A 120 -20.32 9.09 14.24
C ASN A 120 -20.41 8.33 12.90
N LYS A 121 -19.33 7.71 12.44
CA LYS A 121 -19.20 6.96 11.17
C LYS A 121 -19.62 7.69 9.89
N THR A 122 -19.76 9.00 9.96
CA THR A 122 -20.27 9.82 8.85
C THR A 122 -19.20 10.66 8.18
N ARG A 123 -17.97 10.70 8.72
CA ARG A 123 -16.89 11.56 8.22
C ARG A 123 -15.58 10.79 8.17
N GLY A 124 -14.73 11.16 7.21
CA GLY A 124 -13.34 10.75 7.13
C GLY A 124 -12.50 11.27 8.31
N LEU A 125 -11.20 10.99 8.27
CA LEU A 125 -10.30 11.39 9.34
C LEU A 125 -10.12 12.91 9.37
N PRO A 126 -10.15 13.54 10.56
CA PRO A 126 -9.70 14.92 10.72
C PRO A 126 -8.23 15.07 10.33
N GLU A 127 -7.85 16.24 9.80
CA GLU A 127 -6.47 16.57 9.40
C GLU A 127 -5.44 16.16 10.46
N LYS A 128 -5.65 16.60 11.71
CA LYS A 128 -4.77 16.28 12.85
C LYS A 128 -4.56 14.78 13.10
N GLU A 129 -5.55 13.94 12.75
CA GLU A 129 -5.42 12.48 12.91
C GLU A 129 -4.62 11.87 11.77
N ILE A 130 -4.70 12.45 10.57
CA ILE A 130 -3.90 12.05 9.41
C ILE A 130 -2.45 12.49 9.62
N GLU A 131 -2.21 13.72 10.05
CA GLU A 131 -0.87 14.20 10.40
C GLU A 131 -0.24 13.36 11.52
N ALA A 132 -1.01 13.02 12.55
CA ALA A 132 -0.53 12.13 13.61
C ALA A 132 -0.18 10.74 13.09
N LEU A 133 -0.97 10.21 12.14
CA LEU A 133 -0.70 8.95 11.46
C LEU A 133 0.58 9.04 10.62
N GLU A 134 0.85 10.15 9.95
CA GLU A 134 2.00 10.33 9.06
C GLU A 134 3.31 10.56 9.82
N ASN A 135 3.26 11.26 10.94
CA ASN A 135 4.45 11.70 11.69
C ASN A 135 4.93 10.68 12.74
N THR A 136 4.10 9.71 13.11
CA THR A 136 4.46 8.72 14.14
C THR A 136 5.30 7.58 13.58
N ALA A 137 6.49 7.38 14.17
CA ALA A 137 7.32 6.20 13.91
C ALA A 137 6.74 4.93 14.56
N VAL A 138 6.00 5.09 15.67
CA VAL A 138 5.35 3.99 16.38
C VAL A 138 3.98 3.73 15.77
N ARG A 139 3.62 2.45 15.61
CA ARG A 139 2.32 2.05 15.08
C ARG A 139 1.19 2.58 15.97
N PRO A 140 0.25 3.36 15.43
CA PRO A 140 -0.96 3.73 16.18
C PRO A 140 -1.75 2.50 16.63
N ASN A 141 -2.49 2.65 17.73
CA ASN A 141 -3.43 1.62 18.18
C ASN A 141 -4.61 1.51 17.20
N MET A 142 -4.52 0.57 16.26
CA MET A 142 -5.53 0.28 15.24
C MET A 142 -5.52 -1.21 14.87
N SER A 143 -6.52 -1.63 14.09
CA SER A 143 -6.62 -3.01 13.61
C SER A 143 -5.39 -3.45 12.81
N PRO A 144 -5.09 -4.76 12.76
CA PRO A 144 -4.09 -5.31 11.86
C PRO A 144 -4.29 -4.85 10.41
N THR A 145 -3.19 -4.68 9.67
CA THR A 145 -3.28 -4.31 8.25
C THR A 145 -4.10 -5.32 7.45
N VAL A 146 -3.84 -6.62 7.69
CA VAL A 146 -4.60 -7.71 7.11
C VAL A 146 -5.15 -8.60 8.21
N THR A 147 -6.42 -8.93 8.13
CA THR A 147 -7.05 -9.97 8.96
C THR A 147 -7.61 -11.05 8.05
N VAL A 148 -7.15 -12.29 8.22
CA VAL A 148 -7.70 -13.46 7.52
C VAL A 148 -8.52 -14.27 8.51
N ARG A 149 -9.79 -14.49 8.19
CA ARG A 149 -10.72 -15.36 8.93
C ARG A 149 -11.24 -16.44 7.99
N THR A 150 -12.01 -17.38 8.53
CA THR A 150 -12.58 -18.50 7.78
C THR A 150 -13.47 -18.05 6.61
N ASP A 151 -14.19 -16.94 6.78
CA ASP A 151 -15.23 -16.44 5.86
C ASP A 151 -14.97 -15.03 5.33
N THR A 152 -13.96 -14.34 5.87
CA THR A 152 -13.66 -12.97 5.48
C THR A 152 -12.16 -12.66 5.50
N THR A 153 -11.74 -11.88 4.51
CA THR A 153 -10.42 -11.25 4.49
C THR A 153 -10.59 -9.74 4.49
N VAL A 154 -10.00 -9.09 5.49
CA VAL A 154 -10.14 -7.65 5.71
C VAL A 154 -8.79 -6.97 5.51
N LEU A 155 -8.77 -5.89 4.73
CA LEU A 155 -7.65 -4.95 4.62
C LEU A 155 -8.04 -3.63 5.29
N PHE A 156 -7.21 -3.15 6.19
CA PHE A 156 -7.44 -1.89 6.92
C PHE A 156 -6.62 -0.75 6.31
N VAL A 157 -7.29 0.28 5.78
CA VAL A 157 -6.66 1.31 4.95
C VAL A 157 -5.64 2.14 5.72
N GLU A 158 -5.97 2.62 6.93
CA GLU A 158 -5.07 3.48 7.70
C GLU A 158 -3.81 2.72 8.14
N ALA A 159 -3.95 1.43 8.44
CA ALA A 159 -2.83 0.56 8.79
C ALA A 159 -1.92 0.34 7.59
N LEU A 160 -2.52 0.01 6.42
CA LEU A 160 -1.78 -0.08 5.16
C LEU A 160 -1.06 1.23 4.84
N TYR A 161 -1.75 2.37 4.91
CA TYR A 161 -1.17 3.68 4.61
C TYR A 161 0.05 3.98 5.48
N TRP A 162 -0.10 3.86 6.80
CA TRP A 162 0.99 4.07 7.74
C TRP A 162 2.18 3.15 7.46
N GLY A 163 1.93 1.85 7.29
CA GLY A 163 3.00 0.89 7.06
C GLY A 163 3.69 1.07 5.71
N VAL A 164 2.96 1.49 4.66
CA VAL A 164 3.58 1.84 3.35
C VAL A 164 4.50 3.04 3.49
N ARG A 165 4.14 4.06 4.29
CA ARG A 165 5.04 5.20 4.55
C ARG A 165 6.31 4.76 5.26
N ARG A 166 6.19 3.98 6.34
CA ARG A 166 7.36 3.44 7.06
C ARG A 166 8.22 2.55 6.16
N MET A 167 7.59 1.69 5.37
CA MET A 167 8.28 0.84 4.40
C MET A 167 9.11 1.64 3.41
N PHE A 168 8.61 2.78 2.94
CA PHE A 168 9.37 3.65 2.06
C PHE A 168 10.52 4.33 2.78
N GLU A 169 10.30 4.87 3.97
CA GLU A 169 11.40 5.45 4.76
C GLU A 169 12.53 4.44 4.99
N ASP A 170 12.19 3.20 5.38
CA ASP A 170 13.16 2.12 5.60
C ASP A 170 13.87 1.73 4.29
N LEU A 171 13.13 1.62 3.18
CA LEU A 171 13.73 1.32 1.87
C LEU A 171 14.68 2.42 1.41
N LEU A 172 14.30 3.68 1.59
CA LEU A 172 15.11 4.83 1.18
C LEU A 172 16.34 5.01 2.08
N ALA A 173 16.27 4.57 3.34
CA ALA A 173 17.42 4.53 4.23
C ALA A 173 18.42 3.40 3.89
N ASP A 174 18.00 2.37 3.14
CA ASP A 174 18.88 1.28 2.69
C ASP A 174 19.79 1.74 1.53
N LYS A 175 21.01 2.12 1.90
CA LYS A 175 22.04 2.60 0.94
C LYS A 175 22.36 1.58 -0.15
N THR A 176 22.38 0.28 0.17
CA THR A 176 22.71 -0.75 -0.80
C THR A 176 21.61 -0.86 -1.86
N ARG A 177 20.34 -0.79 -1.44
CA ARG A 177 19.22 -0.74 -2.38
C ARG A 177 19.22 0.51 -3.23
N MET A 178 19.44 1.68 -2.64
CA MET A 178 19.47 2.94 -3.39
C MET A 178 20.61 2.98 -4.42
N GLN A 179 21.80 2.48 -4.09
CA GLN A 179 22.90 2.36 -5.05
C GLN A 179 22.56 1.42 -6.22
N SER A 180 21.89 0.30 -5.94
CA SER A 180 21.42 -0.63 -6.97
C SER A 180 20.34 0.01 -7.86
N ALA A 181 19.42 0.78 -7.28
CA ALA A 181 18.39 1.50 -8.00
C ALA A 181 18.97 2.57 -8.92
N ASP A 182 19.92 3.38 -8.44
CA ASP A 182 20.60 4.41 -9.23
C ASP A 182 21.33 3.81 -10.42
N SER A 183 22.07 2.72 -10.20
CA SER A 183 22.78 2.01 -11.27
C SER A 183 21.83 1.49 -12.35
N PHE A 184 20.69 0.92 -11.93
CA PHE A 184 19.65 0.47 -12.86
C PHE A 184 19.04 1.62 -13.64
N LEU A 185 18.63 2.71 -12.98
CA LEU A 185 18.02 3.86 -13.65
C LEU A 185 19.00 4.54 -14.62
N ALA A 186 20.27 4.66 -14.26
CA ALA A 186 21.31 5.17 -15.15
C ALA A 186 21.45 4.29 -16.40
N SER A 187 21.38 2.95 -16.25
CA SER A 187 21.44 2.02 -17.39
C SER A 187 20.27 2.15 -18.38
N LEU A 188 19.09 2.55 -17.90
CA LEU A 188 17.92 2.83 -18.75
C LEU A 188 18.09 4.12 -19.56
N LEU A 189 18.75 5.13 -18.99
CA LEU A 189 19.00 6.40 -19.67
C LEU A 189 20.15 6.29 -20.67
N GLY A 190 21.19 5.52 -20.34
CA GLY A 190 22.32 5.25 -21.24
C GLY A 190 21.94 4.44 -22.48
N SER A 191 20.98 3.52 -22.36
CA SER A 191 20.51 2.71 -23.48
C SER A 191 19.59 3.49 -24.45
N ALA A 192 18.92 4.56 -24.00
CA ALA A 192 18.09 5.41 -24.85
C ALA A 192 18.89 6.22 -25.90
N HIS A 193 20.16 6.52 -25.64
CA HIS A 193 21.03 7.26 -26.56
C HIS A 193 21.60 6.43 -27.72
N HIS A 194 21.42 5.10 -27.71
CA HIS A 194 21.89 4.20 -28.80
C HIS A 194 20.76 3.79 -29.77
N CYS A 195 19.51 4.18 -29.51
CA CYS A 195 18.36 3.84 -30.37
C CYS A 195 17.81 5.02 -31.18
N SER A 196 18.54 6.13 -31.28
CA SER A 196 18.22 7.22 -32.21
C SER A 196 19.05 7.06 -33.49
N VAL A 197 18.48 6.40 -34.51
CA VAL A 197 18.94 6.44 -35.90
C VAL A 197 17.82 7.02 -36.75
#